data_AF-Q8WV60-F1
#
_entry.id   AF-Q8WV60-F1
#
_cell.length_a   1.000
_cell.length_b   1.000
_cell.length_c   1.000
_cell.angle_alpha   90.00
_cell.angle_beta   90.00
_cell.angle_gamma   90.00
#
_symmetry.space_group_name_H-M   'P 1'
#
loop_
_entity.id
_entity.type
_entity.pdbx_description
1 polymer ?
#
loop_
_entity_poly.entity_id
_entity_poly.type
_entity_poly.pdbx_seq_one_letter_code
_entity_poly.pdbx_strand_id
1 'polypeptide(L)'
;MVRDSMAAAFRPSNRVLLQALQILVYPGVGGSGSVSCRCPLGAKRYLLTDNVVKLKEFQQKKVAVACNLSGTKETYFRNLKKKLTQNKLILKGELITLLHLCESRDHVELAKNVIYRYHAENKNFTLGEYKFGPLFVRLCYELDLEESAVELMKDQHLRGFFSDSTSFNILMDMLFIKGKYKSALQVLIEMKNQDVKFTKDTYVLAFAICYKLNSPESFKICTTLREEALLKGEILSRRASCFAVALALNQNEMAKAVSIFSQIMNPESIACINLNIIIHIQSNMLENLIKTLKNAAEGNLSKFVKRHVFSEEVLAKVREKVKDVPALVAKFDEIYGTLHITGQVTTDSLDAVLCHTPRDRKSHTLLLNKRMVSRRTFQPLSQSLLAE
;
A
#
# COMPACT_ATOMS: atom_id res chain seq x y z
N MET A 1 -39.81 7.85 38.72
CA MET A 1 -38.56 8.29 38.06
C MET A 1 -37.53 7.19 38.25
N VAL A 2 -37.42 6.27 37.30
CA VAL A 2 -36.51 5.12 37.43
C VAL A 2 -35.15 5.53 36.89
N ARG A 3 -34.19 5.53 37.80
CA ARG A 3 -32.75 5.64 37.57
C ARG A 3 -32.21 4.22 37.31
N ASP A 4 -31.07 4.17 36.63
CA ASP A 4 -30.15 3.02 36.49
C ASP A 4 -30.26 2.19 35.20
N SER A 5 -29.42 2.55 34.23
CA SER A 5 -28.26 1.73 33.89
C SER A 5 -27.43 2.43 32.81
N MET A 6 -26.32 3.03 33.24
CA MET A 6 -25.24 3.43 32.34
C MET A 6 -24.67 2.16 31.70
N ALA A 7 -24.97 1.97 30.42
CA ALA A 7 -24.30 0.97 29.61
C ALA A 7 -22.81 1.32 29.54
N ALA A 8 -22.01 0.59 30.33
CA ALA A 8 -20.56 0.61 30.21
C ALA A 8 -20.21 0.22 28.77
N ALA A 9 -19.64 1.17 28.02
CA ALA A 9 -19.11 0.94 26.69
C ALA A 9 -18.01 -0.12 26.80
N PHE A 10 -18.38 -1.38 26.50
CA PHE A 10 -17.43 -2.44 26.24
C PHE A 10 -16.44 -1.93 25.21
N ARG A 11 -15.17 -1.73 25.59
CA ARG A 11 -14.04 -1.59 24.67
C ARG A 11 -13.66 -3.00 24.19
N PRO A 12 -13.96 -3.44 22.95
CA PRO A 12 -13.39 -4.67 22.44
C PRO A 12 -12.10 -4.36 21.66
N SER A 13 -11.25 -5.37 21.56
CA SER A 13 -10.21 -5.58 20.53
C SER A 13 -8.72 -5.22 20.75
N ASN A 14 -8.30 -4.52 21.81
CA ASN A 14 -6.85 -4.39 22.07
C ASN A 14 -6.18 -5.73 22.48
N ARG A 15 -6.91 -6.64 23.14
CA ARG A 15 -6.35 -7.94 23.59
C ARG A 15 -6.02 -8.91 22.46
N VAL A 16 -6.76 -8.89 21.35
CA VAL A 16 -6.58 -9.87 20.27
C VAL A 16 -5.25 -9.66 19.53
N LEU A 17 -4.88 -8.39 19.30
CA LEU A 17 -3.59 -8.03 18.68
C LEU A 17 -2.43 -8.19 19.66
N LEU A 18 -2.61 -7.84 20.94
CA LEU A 18 -1.59 -8.06 21.98
C LEU A 18 -1.30 -9.56 22.21
N GLN A 19 -2.31 -10.42 22.16
CA GLN A 19 -2.10 -11.88 22.23
C GLN A 19 -1.42 -12.45 20.98
N ALA A 20 -1.70 -11.88 19.80
CA ALA A 20 -0.99 -12.28 18.57
C ALA A 20 0.51 -11.90 18.60
N LEU A 21 0.88 -10.85 19.34
CA LEU A 21 2.28 -10.45 19.54
C LEU A 21 3.07 -11.43 20.42
N GLN A 22 2.45 -12.02 21.45
CA GLN A 22 3.16 -12.94 22.36
C GLN A 22 3.62 -14.23 21.66
N ILE A 23 2.93 -14.65 20.61
CA ILE A 23 3.27 -15.88 19.87
C ILE A 23 4.39 -15.62 18.83
N LEU A 24 4.55 -14.38 18.34
CA LEU A 24 5.52 -14.07 17.28
C LEU A 24 6.90 -13.60 17.78
N VAL A 25 7.02 -13.21 19.06
CA VAL A 25 8.29 -12.71 19.63
C VAL A 25 9.23 -13.83 20.10
N TYR A 26 8.77 -15.08 20.19
CA TYR A 26 9.63 -16.24 20.46
C TYR A 26 9.22 -17.40 19.52
N PRO A 27 10.06 -17.74 18.53
CA PRO A 27 10.99 -18.84 18.81
C PRO A 27 12.38 -18.72 18.17
N GLY A 28 13.38 -19.18 18.92
CA GLY A 28 14.42 -20.08 18.42
C GLY A 28 15.54 -19.52 17.53
N VAL A 29 16.71 -19.33 18.14
CA VAL A 29 18.02 -19.20 17.50
C VAL A 29 18.26 -20.33 16.50
N GLY A 30 18.58 -20.01 15.24
CA GLY A 30 19.15 -20.98 14.31
C GLY A 30 19.12 -20.57 12.83
N GLY A 31 20.29 -20.52 12.20
CA GLY A 31 20.42 -20.75 10.76
C GLY A 31 20.78 -19.55 9.89
N SER A 32 22.09 -19.32 9.75
CA SER A 32 22.71 -18.59 8.63
C SER A 32 22.35 -19.26 7.29
N GLY A 33 21.93 -18.46 6.31
CA GLY A 33 21.57 -18.93 4.98
C GLY A 33 21.46 -17.77 3.99
N SER A 34 22.61 -17.29 3.52
CA SER A 34 22.71 -16.35 2.40
C SER A 34 22.18 -17.03 1.12
N VAL A 35 20.95 -16.75 0.74
CA VAL A 35 20.47 -16.98 -0.64
C VAL A 35 20.22 -15.63 -1.26
N SER A 36 21.16 -15.24 -2.11
CA SER A 36 21.08 -14.12 -3.04
C SER A 36 19.86 -14.32 -3.96
N CYS A 37 18.69 -13.83 -3.55
CA CYS A 37 17.54 -13.68 -4.44
C CYS A 37 17.85 -12.58 -5.46
N ARG A 38 18.31 -12.99 -6.65
CA ARG A 38 18.31 -12.16 -7.85
C ARG A 38 16.86 -11.83 -8.20
N CYS A 39 16.34 -10.72 -7.68
CA CYS A 39 15.07 -10.18 -8.15
C CYS A 39 15.26 -9.65 -9.58
N PRO A 40 14.52 -10.16 -10.59
CA PRO A 40 14.57 -9.63 -11.94
C PRO A 40 14.20 -8.14 -11.91
N LEU A 41 14.91 -7.34 -12.71
CA LEU A 41 14.74 -5.90 -12.89
C LEU A 41 13.38 -5.58 -13.55
N GLY A 42 12.28 -5.91 -12.88
CA GLY A 42 10.97 -5.35 -13.15
C GLY A 42 10.88 -4.02 -12.41
N ALA A 43 10.53 -2.94 -13.11
CA ALA A 43 10.30 -1.63 -12.52
C ALA A 43 9.52 -1.76 -11.18
N LYS A 44 10.09 -1.27 -10.06
CA LYS A 44 9.51 -1.37 -8.71
C LYS A 44 8.01 -0.96 -8.78
N ARG A 45 7.10 -1.93 -8.65
CA ARG A 45 5.63 -1.74 -8.78
C ARG A 45 5.04 -1.47 -7.40
N TYR A 46 4.46 -0.29 -7.21
CA TYR A 46 3.86 0.16 -5.96
C TYR A 46 2.49 -0.50 -5.70
N LEU A 47 2.06 -0.72 -4.46
CA LEU A 47 0.63 -0.99 -4.23
C LEU A 47 -0.16 0.32 -4.37
N LEU A 48 0.38 1.43 -3.88
CA LEU A 48 -0.24 2.76 -4.01
C LEU A 48 0.18 3.46 -5.30
N THR A 49 -0.60 4.42 -5.80
CA THR A 49 -0.18 5.19 -6.98
C THR A 49 0.78 6.31 -6.60
N ASP A 50 1.57 6.81 -7.55
CA ASP A 50 2.48 7.93 -7.30
C ASP A 50 1.73 9.21 -6.88
N ASN A 51 0.46 9.38 -7.27
CA ASN A 51 -0.37 10.47 -6.73
C ASN A 51 -0.68 10.34 -5.23
N VAL A 52 -0.74 9.11 -4.70
CA VAL A 52 -0.95 8.84 -3.28
C VAL A 52 0.38 8.97 -2.53
N VAL A 53 1.44 8.35 -3.05
CA VAL A 53 2.77 8.38 -2.41
C VAL A 53 3.41 9.77 -2.52
N LYS A 54 3.22 10.47 -3.65
CA LYS A 54 3.76 11.80 -4.00
C LYS A 54 5.28 11.88 -4.05
N LEU A 55 5.95 10.84 -4.58
CA LEU A 55 7.41 10.83 -4.68
C LEU A 55 7.92 11.80 -5.74
N LYS A 56 7.27 11.87 -6.90
CA LYS A 56 7.66 12.84 -7.94
C LYS A 56 7.52 14.29 -7.48
N GLU A 57 6.43 14.62 -6.79
CA GLU A 57 6.22 15.96 -6.23
C GLU A 57 7.31 16.31 -5.19
N PHE A 58 7.69 15.33 -4.36
CA PHE A 58 8.77 15.49 -3.38
C PHE A 58 10.12 15.76 -4.07
N GLN A 59 10.49 14.97 -5.06
CA GLN A 59 11.73 15.15 -5.83
C GLN A 59 11.79 16.51 -6.54
N GLN A 60 10.68 16.95 -7.14
CA GLN A 60 10.58 18.27 -7.75
C GLN A 60 10.80 19.39 -6.72
N LYS A 61 10.23 19.25 -5.52
CA LYS A 61 10.46 20.19 -4.42
C LYS A 61 11.91 20.18 -3.92
N LYS A 62 12.59 19.01 -3.87
CA LYS A 62 14.02 18.94 -3.53
C LYS A 62 14.85 19.81 -4.46
N VAL A 63 14.64 19.68 -5.77
CA VAL A 63 15.33 20.49 -6.78
C VAL A 63 15.01 21.97 -6.60
N ALA A 64 13.74 22.34 -6.44
CA ALA A 64 13.34 23.74 -6.26
C ALA A 64 13.93 24.37 -4.98
N VAL A 65 13.98 23.63 -3.87
CA VAL A 65 14.59 24.11 -2.62
C VAL A 65 16.10 24.25 -2.77
N ALA A 66 16.77 23.30 -3.43
CA ALA A 66 18.21 23.37 -3.68
C ALA A 66 18.59 24.55 -4.58
N CYS A 67 17.80 24.85 -5.62
CA CYS A 67 18.04 25.99 -6.51
C CYS A 67 17.84 27.36 -5.84
N ASN A 68 16.94 27.45 -4.85
CA ASN A 68 16.63 28.69 -4.14
C ASN A 68 17.40 28.84 -2.81
N LEU A 69 18.37 27.96 -2.53
CA LEU A 69 19.13 27.98 -1.28
C LEU A 69 20.09 29.17 -1.25
N SER A 70 19.99 30.00 -0.20
CA SER A 70 20.97 31.06 0.07
C SER A 70 22.27 30.45 0.60
N GLY A 71 23.21 30.15 -0.31
CA GLY A 71 24.51 29.53 0.00
C GLY A 71 24.56 28.04 -0.37
N THR A 72 25.58 27.33 0.13
CA THR A 72 25.77 25.91 -0.20
C THR A 72 25.04 24.99 0.78
N LYS A 73 24.73 23.76 0.35
CA LYS A 73 24.11 22.72 1.20
C LYS A 73 24.96 22.44 2.44
N GLU A 74 26.28 22.36 2.28
CA GLU A 74 27.24 22.07 3.34
C GLU A 74 27.26 23.18 4.40
N THR A 75 27.14 24.43 3.95
CA THR A 75 27.03 25.60 4.83
C THR A 75 25.75 25.55 5.64
N TYR A 76 24.63 25.20 4.99
CA TYR A 76 23.35 25.03 5.66
C TYR A 76 23.38 23.93 6.73
N PHE A 77 23.92 22.75 6.41
CA PHE A 77 24.08 21.64 7.37
C PHE A 77 25.01 22.00 8.53
N ARG A 78 26.11 22.71 8.27
CA ARG A 78 27.03 23.18 9.32
C ARG A 78 26.35 24.15 10.27
N ASN A 79 25.56 25.08 9.74
CA ASN A 79 24.81 26.04 10.55
C ASN A 79 23.76 25.35 11.43
N LEU A 80 23.06 24.34 10.89
CA LEU A 80 22.12 23.54 11.68
C LEU A 80 22.82 22.72 12.78
N LYS A 81 23.95 22.07 12.47
CA LYS A 81 24.78 21.39 13.50
C LYS A 81 25.18 22.35 14.62
N LYS A 82 25.60 23.57 14.28
CA LYS A 82 25.94 24.62 15.26
C LYS A 82 24.74 25.08 16.07
N LYS A 83 23.54 25.18 15.47
CA LYS A 83 22.31 25.48 16.23
C LYS A 83 21.97 24.39 17.24
N LEU A 84 22.11 23.11 16.86
CA LEU A 84 21.89 21.98 17.76
C LEU A 84 22.82 22.02 18.99
N THR A 85 24.12 22.27 18.77
CA THR A 85 25.12 22.36 19.86
C THR A 85 24.91 23.60 20.74
N GLN A 86 24.44 24.71 20.16
CA GLN A 86 24.11 25.94 20.90
C GLN A 86 22.72 25.92 21.53
N ASN A 87 21.99 24.80 21.42
CA ASN A 87 20.61 24.66 21.91
C ASN A 87 19.66 25.78 21.43
N LYS A 88 19.83 26.23 20.19
CA LYS A 88 18.97 27.24 19.56
C LYS A 88 17.72 26.59 18.98
N LEU A 89 16.60 27.30 19.08
CA LEU A 89 15.30 26.90 18.53
C LEU A 89 15.42 26.54 17.04
N ILE A 90 14.87 25.39 16.67
CA ILE A 90 14.75 24.93 15.29
C ILE A 90 13.43 25.41 14.72
N LEU A 91 13.47 26.20 13.65
CA LEU A 91 12.26 26.68 13.01
C LEU A 91 11.68 25.63 12.06
N LYS A 92 10.34 25.63 11.92
CA LYS A 92 9.61 24.77 10.98
C LYS A 92 10.18 24.83 9.55
N GLY A 93 10.43 26.03 9.04
CA GLY A 93 11.00 26.21 7.70
C GLY A 93 12.39 25.59 7.57
N GLU A 94 13.18 25.58 8.64
CA GLU A 94 14.53 25.03 8.62
C GLU A 94 14.53 23.51 8.51
N LEU A 95 13.62 22.84 9.24
CA LEU A 95 13.43 21.40 9.13
C LEU A 95 12.86 21.00 7.76
N ILE A 96 11.90 21.77 7.21
CA ILE A 96 11.39 21.54 5.86
C ILE A 96 12.53 21.60 4.84
N THR A 97 13.33 22.67 4.86
CA THR A 97 14.47 22.85 3.95
C THR A 97 15.48 21.73 4.12
N LEU A 98 15.86 21.39 5.37
CA LEU A 98 16.77 20.28 5.66
C LEU A 98 16.34 18.98 4.98
N LEU A 99 15.09 18.56 5.18
CA LEU A 99 14.56 17.32 4.62
C LEU A 99 14.56 17.29 3.09
N HIS A 100 14.41 18.45 2.44
CA HIS A 100 14.50 18.55 0.98
C HIS A 100 15.96 18.57 0.46
N LEU A 101 16.93 18.97 1.28
CA LEU A 101 18.34 18.99 0.91
C LEU A 101 19.09 17.67 1.19
N CYS A 102 18.52 16.78 2.01
CA CYS A 102 19.13 15.48 2.31
C CYS A 102 19.28 14.59 1.05
N GLU A 103 20.46 14.01 0.85
CA GLU A 103 20.81 13.18 -0.33
C GLU A 103 21.65 11.94 0.03
N SER A 104 22.13 11.86 1.27
CA SER A 104 22.96 10.77 1.77
C SER A 104 22.49 10.31 3.14
N ARG A 105 22.95 9.13 3.57
CA ARG A 105 22.67 8.59 4.90
C ARG A 105 23.14 9.53 6.02
N ASP A 106 24.30 10.17 5.86
CA ASP A 106 24.83 11.13 6.83
C ASP A 106 23.92 12.36 6.99
N HIS A 107 23.31 12.82 5.88
CA HIS A 107 22.34 13.92 5.95
C HIS A 107 21.08 13.49 6.71
N VAL A 108 20.68 12.22 6.60
CA VAL A 108 19.52 11.68 7.32
C VAL A 108 19.81 11.55 8.81
N GLU A 109 21.01 11.15 9.22
CA GLU A 109 21.38 11.13 10.65
C GLU A 109 21.32 12.55 11.28
N LEU A 110 21.76 13.57 10.54
CA LEU A 110 21.53 14.96 10.97
C LEU A 110 20.04 15.29 11.05
N ALA A 111 19.26 14.89 10.03
CA ALA A 111 17.82 15.14 10.01
C ALA A 111 17.09 14.49 11.19
N LYS A 112 17.44 13.26 11.59
CA LYS A 112 16.91 12.61 12.79
C LYS A 112 17.13 13.46 14.03
N ASN A 113 18.37 13.92 14.27
CA ASN A 113 18.70 14.77 15.42
C ASN A 113 17.89 16.08 15.44
N VAL A 114 17.71 16.71 14.27
CA VAL A 114 16.89 17.91 14.13
C VAL A 114 15.40 17.61 14.35
N ILE A 115 14.89 16.47 13.89
CA ILE A 115 13.52 16.02 14.15
C ILE A 115 13.27 15.86 15.64
N TYR A 116 14.15 15.17 16.38
CA TYR A 116 14.01 15.02 17.83
C TYR A 116 14.00 16.37 18.54
N ARG A 117 14.92 17.28 18.16
CA ARG A 117 14.97 18.62 18.75
C ARG A 117 13.70 19.42 18.46
N TYR A 118 13.30 19.48 17.19
CA TYR A 118 12.10 20.20 16.77
C TYR A 118 10.85 19.64 17.47
N HIS A 119 10.69 18.32 17.52
CA HIS A 119 9.53 17.72 18.16
C HIS A 119 9.52 17.97 19.67
N ALA A 120 10.67 17.88 20.35
CA ALA A 120 10.80 18.19 21.77
C ALA A 120 10.43 19.64 22.10
N GLU A 121 10.83 20.59 21.24
CA GLU A 121 10.50 22.03 21.36
C GLU A 121 9.01 22.32 21.13
N ASN A 122 8.31 21.49 20.35
CA ASN A 122 6.94 21.76 19.89
C ASN A 122 5.88 20.79 20.47
N LYS A 123 6.20 19.94 21.45
CA LYS A 123 5.28 18.89 21.98
C LYS A 123 3.87 19.39 22.38
N ASN A 124 3.74 20.66 22.77
CA ASN A 124 2.49 21.24 23.27
C ASN A 124 1.67 21.98 22.20
N PHE A 125 2.15 22.09 20.96
CA PHE A 125 1.42 22.78 19.89
C PHE A 125 0.57 21.78 19.09
N THR A 126 -0.76 21.86 19.23
CA THR A 126 -1.68 20.88 18.61
C THR A 126 -2.42 21.39 17.38
N LEU A 127 -2.50 22.72 17.16
CA LEU A 127 -3.30 23.30 16.07
C LEU A 127 -2.47 23.62 14.82
N GLY A 128 -2.85 23.01 13.69
CA GLY A 128 -2.39 23.42 12.36
C GLY A 128 -0.96 23.04 11.99
N GLU A 129 -0.37 22.07 12.70
CA GLU A 129 1.03 21.67 12.49
C GLU A 129 1.28 21.12 11.08
N TYR A 130 2.48 21.44 10.56
CA TYR A 130 2.93 20.86 9.31
C TYR A 130 3.24 19.38 9.50
N LYS A 131 2.73 18.55 8.60
CA LYS A 131 2.88 17.10 8.69
C LYS A 131 4.25 16.68 8.16
N PHE A 132 5.23 16.64 9.06
CA PHE A 132 6.60 16.23 8.74
C PHE A 132 6.74 14.74 8.47
N GLY A 133 5.91 13.88 9.09
CA GLY A 133 5.96 12.43 8.93
C GLY A 133 6.01 11.99 7.46
N PRO A 134 5.05 12.37 6.60
CA PRO A 134 5.08 12.00 5.19
C PRO A 134 6.29 12.56 4.43
N LEU A 135 6.84 13.71 4.83
CA LEU A 135 8.03 14.29 4.20
C LEU A 135 9.28 13.46 4.52
N PHE A 136 9.48 13.13 5.79
CA PHE A 136 10.60 12.29 6.23
C PHE A 136 10.51 10.87 5.65
N VAL A 137 9.33 10.25 5.65
CA VAL A 137 9.18 8.90 5.10
C VAL A 137 9.44 8.86 3.58
N ARG A 138 9.09 9.92 2.82
CA ARG A 138 9.47 10.02 1.39
C ARG A 138 10.98 10.14 1.19
N LEU A 139 11.66 10.89 2.06
CA LEU A 139 13.12 10.96 2.06
C LEU A 139 13.73 9.57 2.31
N CYS A 140 13.23 8.84 3.31
CA CYS A 140 13.64 7.46 3.56
C CYS A 140 13.32 6.53 2.37
N TYR A 141 12.19 6.74 1.70
CA TYR A 141 11.83 5.99 0.49
C TYR A 141 12.86 6.19 -0.62
N GLU A 142 13.20 7.44 -0.91
CA GLU A 142 14.16 7.79 -1.98
C GLU A 142 15.56 7.23 -1.71
N LEU A 143 15.98 7.22 -0.45
CA LEU A 143 17.31 6.78 -0.03
C LEU A 143 17.39 5.31 0.37
N ASP A 144 16.32 4.53 0.18
CA ASP A 144 16.23 3.12 0.59
C ASP A 144 16.57 2.91 2.09
N LEU A 145 16.04 3.78 2.97
CA LEU A 145 16.25 3.80 4.43
C LEU A 145 15.00 3.39 5.22
N GLU A 146 14.33 2.31 4.82
CA GLU A 146 13.11 1.82 5.47
C GLU A 146 13.29 1.46 6.95
N GLU A 147 14.44 0.90 7.34
CA GLU A 147 14.66 0.50 8.74
C GLU A 147 14.75 1.73 9.66
N SER A 148 15.38 2.82 9.19
CA SER A 148 15.40 4.09 9.91
C SER A 148 14.01 4.72 10.01
N ALA A 149 13.15 4.55 9.01
CA ALA A 149 11.76 4.99 9.09
C ALA A 149 10.97 4.16 10.11
N VAL A 150 11.14 2.82 10.11
CA VAL A 150 10.49 1.92 11.08
C VAL A 150 10.92 2.25 12.52
N GLU A 151 12.21 2.47 12.73
CA GLU A 151 12.80 2.85 14.02
C GLU A 151 12.14 4.11 14.59
N LEU A 152 12.18 5.22 13.83
CA LEU A 152 11.65 6.50 14.29
C LEU A 152 10.12 6.49 14.47
N MET A 153 9.40 5.72 13.65
CA MET A 153 7.93 5.63 13.78
C MET A 153 7.48 4.90 15.05
N LYS A 154 8.31 3.98 15.57
CA LYS A 154 8.04 3.25 16.81
C LYS A 154 8.58 3.96 18.05
N ASP A 155 9.40 4.99 17.87
CA ASP A 155 10.00 5.72 18.97
C ASP A 155 8.95 6.52 19.77
N GLN A 156 8.84 6.21 21.05
CA GLN A 156 7.92 6.87 21.98
C GLN A 156 8.25 8.35 22.17
N HIS A 157 9.52 8.77 22.00
CA HIS A 157 9.91 10.17 22.07
C HIS A 157 9.39 11.01 20.89
N LEU A 158 8.98 10.37 19.79
CA LEU A 158 8.39 11.00 18.60
C LEU A 158 6.88 10.72 18.48
N ARG A 159 6.22 10.32 19.57
CA ARG A 159 4.78 10.07 19.59
C ARG A 159 4.01 11.30 19.09
N GLY A 160 3.17 11.10 18.08
CA GLY A 160 2.39 12.17 17.43
C GLY A 160 3.07 12.84 16.24
N PHE A 161 4.40 12.74 16.08
CA PHE A 161 5.12 13.30 14.94
C PHE A 161 4.68 12.65 13.60
N PHE A 162 4.40 11.36 13.63
CA PHE A 162 3.97 10.57 12.47
C PHE A 162 2.45 10.40 12.37
N SER A 163 1.66 11.19 13.10
CA SER A 163 0.20 11.05 13.23
C SER A 163 -0.63 11.07 11.92
N ASP A 164 -0.03 11.46 10.79
CA ASP A 164 -0.66 11.30 9.49
C ASP A 164 -0.57 9.86 8.99
N SER A 165 -1.74 9.26 8.70
CA SER A 165 -1.90 7.98 8.01
C SER A 165 -1.02 7.81 6.77
N THR A 166 -0.75 8.89 6.03
CA THR A 166 0.10 8.91 4.85
C THR A 166 1.52 8.44 5.17
N SER A 167 2.06 8.80 6.35
CA SER A 167 3.42 8.36 6.76
C SER A 167 3.48 6.84 6.86
N PHE A 168 2.50 6.24 7.54
CA PHE A 168 2.38 4.79 7.70
C PHE A 168 2.13 4.10 6.37
N ASN A 169 1.22 4.65 5.55
CA ASN A 169 0.89 4.09 4.24
C ASN A 169 2.10 4.04 3.31
N ILE A 170 2.90 5.10 3.22
CA ILE A 170 4.12 5.13 2.39
C ILE A 170 5.13 4.09 2.90
N LEU A 171 5.33 3.99 4.22
CA LEU A 171 6.28 3.03 4.79
C LEU A 171 5.81 1.57 4.57
N MET A 172 4.54 1.27 4.80
CA MET A 172 3.96 -0.05 4.55
C MET A 172 4.07 -0.43 3.07
N ASP A 173 3.79 0.50 2.15
CA ASP A 173 3.95 0.29 0.70
C ASP A 173 5.40 0.00 0.34
N MET A 174 6.36 0.80 0.83
CA MET A 174 7.79 0.56 0.63
C MET A 174 8.22 -0.82 1.13
N LEU A 175 7.85 -1.18 2.35
CA LEU A 175 8.20 -2.47 2.95
C LEU A 175 7.56 -3.64 2.19
N PHE A 176 6.32 -3.47 1.73
CA PHE A 176 5.63 -4.46 0.91
C PHE A 176 6.36 -4.71 -0.40
N ILE A 177 6.74 -3.65 -1.13
CA ILE A 177 7.48 -3.75 -2.41
C ILE A 177 8.81 -4.48 -2.22
N LYS A 178 9.46 -4.27 -1.06
CA LYS A 178 10.72 -4.92 -0.70
C LYS A 178 10.54 -6.35 -0.15
N GLY A 179 9.32 -6.88 -0.10
CA GLY A 179 9.04 -8.21 0.45
C GLY A 179 9.17 -8.31 1.97
N LYS A 180 9.32 -7.18 2.67
CA LYS A 180 9.47 -7.11 4.13
C LYS A 180 8.10 -7.12 4.83
N TYR A 181 7.29 -8.15 4.56
CA TYR A 181 5.90 -8.22 5.02
C TYR A 181 5.75 -8.22 6.55
N LYS A 182 6.65 -8.89 7.27
CA LYS A 182 6.67 -8.89 8.74
C LYS A 182 6.89 -7.49 9.31
N SER A 183 7.87 -6.74 8.77
CA SER A 183 8.11 -5.35 9.14
C SER A 183 6.93 -4.45 8.77
N ALA A 184 6.32 -4.66 7.60
CA ALA A 184 5.12 -3.92 7.19
C ALA A 184 3.94 -4.15 8.15
N LEU A 185 3.74 -5.40 8.62
CA LEU A 185 2.74 -5.73 9.62
C LEU A 185 3.03 -5.04 10.96
N GLN A 186 4.30 -4.96 11.39
CA GLN A 186 4.66 -4.22 12.60
C GLN A 186 4.32 -2.73 12.48
N VAL A 187 4.51 -2.11 11.30
CA VAL A 187 4.10 -0.72 11.05
C VAL A 187 2.59 -0.55 11.11
N LEU A 188 1.81 -1.51 10.59
CA LEU A 188 0.34 -1.52 10.71
C LEU A 188 -0.12 -1.61 12.17
N ILE A 189 0.51 -2.50 12.95
CA ILE A 189 0.23 -2.65 14.38
C ILE A 189 0.57 -1.36 15.12
N GLU A 190 1.72 -0.76 14.83
CA GLU A 190 2.10 0.52 15.41
C GLU A 190 1.09 1.61 15.06
N MET A 191 0.66 1.71 13.79
CA MET A 191 -0.38 2.65 13.37
C MET A 191 -1.65 2.52 14.22
N LYS A 192 -2.08 1.29 14.51
CA LYS A 192 -3.24 1.01 15.38
C LYS A 192 -2.97 1.35 16.84
N ASN A 193 -1.80 1.02 17.38
CA ASN A 193 -1.38 1.41 18.74
C ASN A 193 -1.24 2.94 18.90
N GLN A 194 -1.01 3.65 17.79
CA GLN A 194 -0.99 5.11 17.72
C GLN A 194 -2.36 5.77 17.59
N ASP A 195 -3.44 4.97 17.51
CA ASP A 195 -4.79 5.43 17.20
C ASP A 195 -4.87 6.28 15.91
N VAL A 196 -3.95 6.02 14.96
CA VAL A 196 -3.92 6.75 13.69
C VAL A 196 -5.04 6.23 12.82
N LYS A 197 -5.89 7.14 12.34
CA LYS A 197 -7.09 6.80 11.55
C LYS A 197 -6.71 6.00 10.29
N PHE A 198 -7.37 4.86 10.10
CA PHE A 198 -7.22 4.05 8.89
C PHE A 198 -7.96 4.72 7.73
N THR A 199 -7.32 4.68 6.56
CA THR A 199 -7.88 5.19 5.31
C THR A 199 -8.20 4.03 4.36
N LYS A 200 -8.87 4.31 3.24
CA LYS A 200 -9.12 3.30 2.20
C LYS A 200 -7.82 2.63 1.71
N ASP A 201 -6.74 3.40 1.59
CA ASP A 201 -5.42 2.91 1.20
C ASP A 201 -4.80 2.04 2.30
N THR A 202 -5.01 2.40 3.57
CA THR A 202 -4.56 1.61 4.72
C THR A 202 -5.17 0.21 4.72
N TYR A 203 -6.47 0.09 4.43
CA TYR A 203 -7.13 -1.23 4.34
C TYR A 203 -6.60 -2.08 3.18
N VAL A 204 -6.31 -1.46 2.03
CA VAL A 204 -5.67 -2.17 0.90
C VAL A 204 -4.30 -2.71 1.31
N LEU A 205 -3.46 -1.88 1.92
CA LEU A 205 -2.13 -2.28 2.39
C LEU A 205 -2.22 -3.36 3.47
N ALA A 206 -3.07 -3.17 4.48
CA ALA A 206 -3.26 -4.12 5.57
C ALA A 206 -3.64 -5.51 5.06
N PHE A 207 -4.63 -5.59 4.18
CA PHE A 207 -5.10 -6.86 3.64
C PHE A 207 -4.12 -7.47 2.65
N ALA A 208 -3.39 -6.65 1.88
CA ALA A 208 -2.30 -7.13 1.03
C ALA A 208 -1.16 -7.75 1.86
N ILE A 209 -0.74 -7.08 2.95
CA ILE A 209 0.28 -7.59 3.87
C ILE A 209 -0.17 -8.92 4.49
N CYS A 210 -1.42 -9.00 4.95
CA CYS A 210 -1.95 -10.25 5.51
C CYS A 210 -2.01 -11.36 4.46
N TYR A 211 -2.43 -11.04 3.23
CA TYR A 211 -2.44 -11.97 2.11
C TYR A 211 -1.05 -12.54 1.81
N LYS A 212 0.00 -11.70 1.76
CA LYS A 212 1.37 -12.17 1.50
C LYS A 212 1.99 -12.95 2.67
N LEU A 213 1.58 -12.67 3.90
CA LEU A 213 2.01 -13.45 5.07
C LEU A 213 1.33 -14.83 5.13
N ASN A 214 0.05 -14.89 4.75
CA ASN A 214 -0.74 -16.12 4.67
C ASN A 214 -0.65 -17.04 5.90
N SER A 215 -0.58 -16.45 7.10
CA SER A 215 -0.61 -17.20 8.36
C SER A 215 -1.99 -17.10 9.02
N PRO A 216 -2.37 -18.05 9.90
CA PRO A 216 -3.60 -17.97 10.67
C PRO A 216 -3.74 -16.67 11.46
N GLU A 217 -2.63 -16.14 11.97
CA GLU A 217 -2.59 -14.86 12.71
C GLU A 217 -2.88 -13.69 11.77
N SER A 218 -2.26 -13.66 10.59
CA SER A 218 -2.50 -12.62 9.59
C SER A 218 -3.95 -12.65 9.09
N PHE A 219 -4.54 -13.85 8.96
CA PHE A 219 -5.96 -14.00 8.64
C PHE A 219 -6.86 -13.45 9.74
N LYS A 220 -6.58 -13.77 11.01
CA LYS A 220 -7.30 -13.23 12.16
C LYS A 220 -7.26 -11.69 12.18
N ILE A 221 -6.08 -11.11 11.94
CA ILE A 221 -5.91 -9.65 11.85
C ILE A 221 -6.77 -9.08 10.72
N CYS A 222 -6.71 -9.66 9.53
CA CYS A 222 -7.50 -9.25 8.38
C CYS A 222 -9.01 -9.28 8.69
N THR A 223 -9.52 -10.38 9.27
CA THR A 223 -10.93 -10.51 9.64
C THR A 223 -11.36 -9.50 10.70
N THR A 224 -10.57 -9.31 11.75
CA THR A 224 -10.89 -8.34 12.81
C THR A 224 -10.91 -6.91 12.29
N LEU A 225 -9.91 -6.51 11.50
CA LEU A 225 -9.87 -5.16 10.91
C LEU A 225 -11.04 -4.92 9.95
N ARG A 226 -11.46 -5.95 9.21
CA ARG A 226 -12.62 -5.89 8.32
C ARG A 226 -13.92 -5.73 9.10
N GLU A 227 -14.15 -6.54 10.12
CA GLU A 227 -15.35 -6.45 10.97
C GLU A 227 -15.44 -5.09 11.67
N GLU A 228 -14.33 -4.60 12.23
CA GLU A 228 -14.25 -3.25 12.82
C GLU A 228 -14.59 -2.15 11.80
N ALA A 229 -14.11 -2.28 10.55
CA ALA A 229 -14.41 -1.32 9.48
C ALA A 229 -15.92 -1.31 9.17
N LEU A 230 -16.53 -2.49 9.02
CA LEU A 230 -17.96 -2.61 8.74
C LEU A 230 -18.83 -2.08 9.87
N LEU A 231 -18.47 -2.36 11.13
CA LEU A 231 -19.19 -1.83 12.30
C LEU A 231 -19.13 -0.29 12.37
N LYS A 232 -18.04 0.32 11.90
CA LYS A 232 -17.88 1.78 11.82
C LYS A 232 -18.55 2.40 10.58
N GLY A 233 -19.16 1.59 9.70
CA GLY A 233 -19.74 2.05 8.44
C GLY A 233 -18.70 2.42 7.37
N GLU A 234 -17.46 1.97 7.50
CA GLU A 234 -16.40 2.24 6.52
C GLU A 234 -16.59 1.38 5.25
N ILE A 235 -16.56 2.02 4.08
CA ILE A 235 -16.69 1.35 2.79
C ILE A 235 -15.31 0.86 2.33
N LEU A 236 -15.12 -0.46 2.36
CA LEU A 236 -13.90 -1.11 1.86
C LEU A 236 -13.83 -1.03 0.33
N SER A 237 -12.64 -0.76 -0.19
CA SER A 237 -12.43 -0.74 -1.63
C SER A 237 -12.51 -2.16 -2.21
N ARG A 238 -12.92 -2.28 -3.48
CA ARG A 238 -12.93 -3.57 -4.21
C ARG A 238 -11.61 -4.32 -4.05
N ARG A 239 -10.48 -3.61 -4.16
CA ARG A 239 -9.15 -4.19 -4.06
C ARG A 239 -8.84 -4.74 -2.67
N ALA A 240 -9.22 -4.02 -1.62
CA ALA A 240 -9.12 -4.52 -0.26
C ALA A 240 -9.94 -5.82 -0.12
N SER A 241 -11.20 -5.82 -0.59
CA SER A 241 -12.04 -7.01 -0.57
C SER A 241 -11.43 -8.18 -1.37
N CYS A 242 -10.82 -7.94 -2.54
CA CYS A 242 -10.13 -8.98 -3.30
C CYS A 242 -8.99 -9.64 -2.50
N PHE A 243 -8.16 -8.86 -1.80
CA PHE A 243 -7.11 -9.43 -0.94
C PHE A 243 -7.70 -10.24 0.21
N ALA A 244 -8.79 -9.77 0.83
CA ALA A 244 -9.47 -10.50 1.90
C ALA A 244 -10.07 -11.82 1.42
N VAL A 245 -10.69 -11.84 0.23
CA VAL A 245 -11.19 -13.07 -0.41
C VAL A 245 -10.04 -14.02 -0.72
N ALA A 246 -8.96 -13.53 -1.35
CA ALA A 246 -7.80 -14.34 -1.70
C ALA A 246 -7.15 -14.99 -0.46
N LEU A 247 -7.02 -14.24 0.63
CA LEU A 247 -6.51 -14.76 1.89
C LEU A 247 -7.45 -15.80 2.50
N ALA A 248 -8.77 -15.56 2.51
CA ALA A 248 -9.73 -16.54 3.01
C ALA A 248 -9.68 -17.86 2.22
N LEU A 249 -9.54 -17.80 0.89
CA LEU A 249 -9.36 -18.98 0.04
C LEU A 249 -8.06 -19.73 0.36
N ASN A 250 -6.95 -19.02 0.59
CA ASN A 250 -5.68 -19.64 0.97
C ASN A 250 -5.72 -20.30 2.35
N GLN A 251 -6.59 -19.83 3.25
CA GLN A 251 -6.81 -20.39 4.58
C GLN A 251 -7.89 -21.48 4.61
N ASN A 252 -8.40 -21.91 3.45
CA ASN A 252 -9.51 -22.87 3.30
C ASN A 252 -10.83 -22.43 3.98
N GLU A 253 -11.01 -21.12 4.18
CA GLU A 253 -12.18 -20.52 4.83
C GLU A 253 -13.23 -20.13 3.78
N MET A 254 -13.77 -21.17 3.11
CA MET A 254 -14.62 -21.02 1.93
C MET A 254 -15.87 -20.18 2.18
N ALA A 255 -16.58 -20.42 3.29
CA ALA A 255 -17.78 -19.67 3.64
C ALA A 255 -17.52 -18.17 3.80
N LYS A 256 -16.37 -17.82 4.40
CA LYS A 256 -15.93 -16.42 4.53
C LYS A 256 -15.55 -15.84 3.17
N ALA A 257 -14.82 -16.58 2.34
CA ALA A 257 -14.47 -16.13 1.00
C ALA A 257 -15.72 -15.77 0.16
N VAL A 258 -16.73 -16.64 0.15
CA VAL A 258 -18.02 -16.39 -0.54
C VAL A 258 -18.76 -15.19 0.06
N SER A 259 -18.84 -15.12 1.39
CA SER A 259 -19.51 -14.01 2.10
C SER A 259 -18.84 -12.65 1.82
N ILE A 260 -17.51 -12.60 1.77
CA ILE A 260 -16.79 -11.37 1.44
C ILE A 260 -16.97 -11.04 -0.04
N PHE A 261 -16.90 -12.04 -0.92
CA PHE A 261 -17.03 -11.85 -2.37
C PHE A 261 -18.41 -11.32 -2.77
N SER A 262 -19.49 -11.82 -2.15
CA SER A 262 -20.86 -11.39 -2.46
C SER A 262 -21.13 -9.92 -2.13
N GLN A 263 -20.33 -9.31 -1.25
CA GLN A 263 -20.41 -7.90 -0.89
C GLN A 263 -19.64 -6.98 -1.85
N ILE A 264 -18.92 -7.53 -2.83
CA ILE A 264 -18.16 -6.74 -3.80
C ILE A 264 -19.10 -6.18 -4.86
N MET A 265 -19.26 -4.85 -4.87
CA MET A 265 -19.99 -4.14 -5.93
C MET A 265 -19.20 -4.13 -7.25
N ASN A 266 -19.87 -4.53 -8.35
CA ASN A 266 -19.35 -4.59 -9.72
C ASN A 266 -18.09 -5.48 -9.86
N PRO A 267 -18.23 -6.83 -9.81
CA PRO A 267 -17.12 -7.79 -9.80
C PRO A 267 -16.39 -7.97 -11.16
N GLU A 268 -16.43 -6.98 -12.04
CA GLU A 268 -15.89 -7.04 -13.41
C GLU A 268 -14.37 -6.84 -13.51
N SER A 269 -13.70 -6.51 -12.41
CA SER A 269 -12.23 -6.42 -12.43
C SER A 269 -11.60 -7.79 -12.61
N ILE A 270 -10.47 -7.84 -13.32
CA ILE A 270 -9.67 -9.06 -13.58
C ILE A 270 -9.46 -9.85 -12.28
N ALA A 271 -9.08 -9.19 -11.18
CA ALA A 271 -8.91 -9.84 -9.87
C ALA A 271 -10.19 -10.54 -9.37
N CYS A 272 -11.34 -9.85 -9.40
CA CYS A 272 -12.62 -10.42 -8.98
C CYS A 272 -13.03 -11.61 -9.84
N ILE A 273 -12.90 -11.48 -11.17
CA ILE A 273 -13.26 -12.56 -12.11
C ILE A 273 -12.44 -13.81 -11.80
N ASN A 274 -11.13 -13.67 -11.66
CA ASN A 274 -10.25 -14.80 -11.37
C ASN A 274 -10.51 -15.39 -9.98
N LEU A 275 -10.77 -14.57 -8.95
CA LEU A 275 -11.17 -15.05 -7.63
C LEU A 275 -12.51 -15.79 -7.66
N ASN A 276 -13.47 -15.31 -8.46
CA ASN A 276 -14.75 -15.98 -8.66
C ASN A 276 -14.57 -17.37 -9.27
N ILE A 277 -13.67 -17.51 -10.25
CA ILE A 277 -13.34 -18.82 -10.83
C ILE A 277 -12.76 -19.75 -9.76
N ILE A 278 -11.83 -19.28 -8.92
CA ILE A 278 -11.28 -20.10 -7.83
C ILE A 278 -12.37 -20.52 -6.84
N ILE A 279 -13.29 -19.62 -6.48
CA ILE A 279 -14.45 -19.93 -5.65
C ILE A 279 -15.26 -21.10 -6.25
N HIS A 280 -15.57 -21.05 -7.55
CA HIS A 280 -16.31 -22.11 -8.22
C HIS A 280 -15.53 -23.44 -8.28
N ILE A 281 -14.21 -23.39 -8.50
CA ILE A 281 -13.33 -24.57 -8.46
C ILE A 281 -13.40 -25.25 -7.08
N GLN A 282 -13.26 -24.47 -6.01
CA GLN A 282 -13.24 -24.99 -4.63
C GLN A 282 -14.62 -25.45 -4.16
N SER A 283 -15.72 -24.83 -4.63
CA SER A 283 -17.10 -25.29 -4.36
C SER A 283 -17.54 -26.50 -5.19
N ASN A 284 -16.68 -27.05 -6.05
CA ASN A 284 -16.97 -28.19 -6.93
C ASN A 284 -18.16 -27.98 -7.89
N MET A 285 -18.47 -26.73 -8.23
CA MET A 285 -19.58 -26.38 -9.11
C MET A 285 -19.15 -26.39 -10.59
N LEU A 286 -18.76 -27.57 -11.09
CA LEU A 286 -18.11 -27.74 -12.41
C LEU A 286 -18.95 -27.25 -13.58
N GLU A 287 -20.25 -27.53 -13.59
CA GLU A 287 -21.14 -27.09 -14.68
C GLU A 287 -21.31 -25.56 -14.70
N ASN A 288 -21.49 -24.94 -13.54
CA ASN A 288 -21.58 -23.49 -13.42
C ASN A 288 -20.26 -22.82 -13.81
N LEU A 289 -19.13 -23.44 -13.47
CA LEU A 289 -17.80 -22.99 -13.87
C LEU A 289 -17.65 -22.97 -15.40
N ILE A 290 -17.97 -24.08 -16.06
CA ILE A 290 -17.91 -24.18 -17.53
C ILE A 290 -18.90 -23.22 -18.18
N LYS A 291 -20.13 -23.09 -17.66
CA LYS A 291 -21.12 -22.11 -18.15
C LYS A 291 -20.62 -20.67 -18.01
N THR A 292 -19.96 -20.33 -16.90
CA THR A 292 -19.40 -19.00 -16.66
C THR A 292 -18.30 -18.68 -17.67
N LEU A 293 -17.39 -19.62 -17.92
CA LEU A 293 -16.33 -19.47 -18.92
C LEU A 293 -16.89 -19.39 -20.34
N LYS A 294 -17.87 -20.24 -20.67
CA LYS A 294 -18.57 -20.23 -21.97
C LYS A 294 -19.22 -18.87 -22.24
N ASN A 295 -20.00 -18.36 -21.28
CA ASN A 295 -20.62 -17.04 -21.38
C ASN A 295 -19.59 -15.91 -21.54
N ALA A 296 -18.41 -16.05 -20.91
CA ALA A 296 -17.34 -15.07 -21.03
C ALA A 296 -16.62 -15.13 -22.39
N ALA A 297 -16.57 -16.31 -23.03
CA ALA A 297 -15.97 -16.51 -24.35
C ALA A 297 -16.92 -16.15 -25.50
N GLU A 298 -18.20 -16.54 -25.39
CA GLU A 298 -19.23 -16.33 -26.40
C GLU A 298 -19.96 -14.99 -26.26
N GLY A 299 -19.81 -14.31 -25.12
CA GLY A 299 -20.55 -13.08 -24.83
C GLY A 299 -20.38 -12.08 -25.97
N ASN A 300 -21.50 -11.71 -26.61
CA ASN A 300 -21.63 -10.63 -27.61
C ASN A 300 -21.40 -9.27 -26.95
N LEU A 301 -20.27 -9.11 -26.27
CA LEU A 301 -19.82 -7.85 -25.72
C LEU A 301 -19.54 -6.95 -26.92
N SER A 302 -20.29 -5.85 -27.00
CA SER A 302 -19.98 -4.75 -27.91
C SER A 302 -18.48 -4.46 -27.87
N LYS A 303 -17.88 -4.06 -28.99
CA LYS A 303 -16.46 -3.69 -29.11
C LYS A 303 -15.97 -2.67 -28.07
N PHE A 304 -16.89 -1.99 -27.39
CA PHE A 304 -16.62 -1.00 -26.34
C PHE A 304 -16.66 -1.56 -24.91
N VAL A 305 -17.18 -2.78 -24.69
CA VAL A 305 -17.25 -3.40 -23.37
C VAL A 305 -15.98 -4.20 -23.13
N LYS A 306 -15.37 -4.00 -21.96
CA LYS A 306 -14.17 -4.76 -21.57
C LYS A 306 -14.54 -6.22 -21.40
N ARG A 307 -13.89 -7.08 -22.18
CA ARG A 307 -14.02 -8.53 -22.04
C ARG A 307 -13.37 -9.01 -20.75
N HIS A 308 -13.89 -10.10 -20.21
CA HIS A 308 -13.31 -10.75 -19.04
C HIS A 308 -11.94 -11.33 -19.38
N VAL A 309 -10.95 -11.08 -18.53
CA VAL A 309 -9.58 -11.58 -18.68
C VAL A 309 -9.29 -12.58 -17.56
N PHE A 310 -8.78 -13.74 -17.94
CA PHE A 310 -8.46 -14.85 -17.06
C PHE A 310 -6.96 -15.11 -17.02
N SER A 311 -6.43 -15.40 -15.85
CA SER A 311 -5.04 -15.82 -15.67
C SER A 311 -4.87 -17.25 -16.16
N GLU A 312 -3.82 -17.51 -16.92
CA GLU A 312 -3.46 -18.85 -17.37
C GLU A 312 -3.28 -19.82 -16.18
N GLU A 313 -2.71 -19.35 -15.07
CA GLU A 313 -2.58 -20.11 -13.82
C GLU A 313 -3.95 -20.58 -13.29
N VAL A 314 -4.97 -19.72 -13.37
CA VAL A 314 -6.33 -20.03 -12.89
C VAL A 314 -7.02 -20.99 -13.86
N LEU A 315 -6.85 -20.81 -15.17
CA LEU A 315 -7.39 -21.72 -16.18
C LEU A 315 -6.73 -23.11 -16.10
N ALA A 316 -5.44 -23.20 -15.78
CA ALA A 316 -4.78 -24.48 -15.52
C ALA A 316 -5.41 -25.22 -14.33
N LYS A 317 -5.77 -24.52 -13.25
CA LYS A 317 -6.50 -25.11 -12.11
C LYS A 317 -7.90 -25.58 -12.52
N VAL A 318 -8.58 -24.86 -13.42
CA VAL A 318 -9.87 -25.33 -13.98
C VAL A 318 -9.66 -26.64 -14.72
N ARG A 319 -8.66 -26.71 -15.61
CA ARG A 319 -8.34 -27.91 -16.39
C ARG A 319 -8.03 -29.11 -15.50
N GLU A 320 -7.23 -28.89 -14.46
CA GLU A 320 -6.92 -29.92 -13.46
C GLU A 320 -8.19 -30.41 -12.74
N LYS A 321 -9.11 -29.51 -12.41
CA LYS A 321 -10.34 -29.86 -11.70
C LYS A 321 -11.34 -30.63 -12.57
N VAL A 322 -11.34 -30.45 -13.89
CA VAL A 322 -12.23 -31.18 -14.82
C VAL A 322 -11.61 -32.42 -15.44
N LYS A 323 -10.33 -32.73 -15.15
CA LYS A 323 -9.55 -33.80 -15.80
C LYS A 323 -10.22 -35.19 -15.79
N ASP A 324 -10.97 -35.48 -14.74
CA ASP A 324 -11.61 -36.79 -14.52
C ASP A 324 -12.95 -36.93 -15.28
N VAL A 325 -13.42 -35.87 -15.94
CA VAL A 325 -14.69 -35.87 -16.69
C VAL A 325 -14.43 -35.49 -18.16
N PRO A 326 -14.23 -36.46 -19.07
CA PRO A 326 -13.84 -36.21 -20.45
C PRO A 326 -14.75 -35.22 -21.21
N ALA A 327 -16.06 -35.29 -20.98
CA ALA A 327 -17.03 -34.39 -21.60
C ALA A 327 -16.83 -32.91 -21.17
N LEU A 328 -16.38 -32.66 -19.94
CA LEU A 328 -16.06 -31.32 -19.46
C LEU A 328 -14.69 -30.86 -19.93
N VAL A 329 -13.71 -31.77 -20.05
CA VAL A 329 -12.39 -31.48 -20.63
C VAL A 329 -12.54 -30.98 -22.06
N ALA A 330 -13.30 -31.69 -22.91
CA ALA A 330 -13.51 -31.29 -24.30
C ALA A 330 -14.18 -29.90 -24.41
N LYS A 331 -15.22 -29.65 -23.61
CA LYS A 331 -15.88 -28.34 -23.53
C LYS A 331 -14.92 -27.24 -23.05
N PHE A 332 -14.10 -27.54 -22.04
CA PHE A 332 -13.14 -26.59 -21.52
C PHE A 332 -12.07 -26.25 -22.56
N ASP A 333 -11.49 -27.24 -23.24
CA ASP A 333 -10.41 -27.01 -24.22
C ASP A 333 -10.93 -26.18 -25.43
N GLU A 334 -12.18 -26.37 -25.86
CA GLU A 334 -12.85 -25.52 -26.86
C GLU A 334 -13.00 -24.06 -26.39
N ILE A 335 -13.50 -23.87 -25.15
CA ILE A 335 -13.66 -22.54 -24.55
C ILE A 335 -12.30 -21.87 -24.36
N TYR A 336 -11.29 -22.63 -23.91
CA TYR A 336 -9.93 -22.16 -23.70
C TYR A 336 -9.31 -21.66 -25.01
N GLY A 337 -9.45 -22.41 -26.11
CA GLY A 337 -9.04 -21.99 -27.44
C GLY A 337 -9.71 -20.67 -27.88
N THR A 338 -11.01 -20.54 -27.61
CA THR A 338 -11.77 -19.31 -27.92
C THR A 338 -11.28 -18.12 -27.08
N LEU A 339 -11.05 -18.30 -25.78
CA LEU A 339 -10.50 -17.27 -24.89
C LEU A 339 -9.10 -16.82 -25.33
N HIS A 340 -8.28 -17.74 -25.85
CA HIS A 340 -6.95 -17.42 -26.36
C HIS A 340 -7.02 -16.58 -27.65
N ILE A 341 -7.83 -17.01 -28.62
CA ILE A 341 -8.03 -16.29 -29.91
C ILE A 341 -8.57 -14.88 -29.67
N THR A 342 -9.43 -14.70 -28.68
CA THR A 342 -10.05 -13.41 -28.34
C THR A 342 -9.18 -12.51 -27.45
N GLY A 343 -7.99 -12.95 -27.04
CA GLY A 343 -7.08 -12.17 -26.18
C GLY A 343 -7.58 -12.01 -24.73
N GLN A 344 -8.37 -12.97 -24.25
CA GLN A 344 -8.95 -12.99 -22.90
C GLN A 344 -8.11 -13.79 -21.88
N VAL A 345 -6.92 -14.25 -22.27
CA VAL A 345 -5.98 -14.96 -21.40
C VAL A 345 -4.77 -14.06 -21.12
N THR A 346 -4.39 -13.93 -19.86
CA THR A 346 -3.16 -13.24 -19.43
C THR A 346 -2.17 -14.21 -18.81
N THR A 347 -0.89 -13.96 -19.05
CA THR A 347 0.23 -14.67 -18.40
C THR A 347 0.45 -14.20 -16.95
N ASP A 348 -0.18 -13.09 -16.54
CA ASP A 348 -0.09 -12.60 -15.16
C ASP A 348 -0.73 -13.63 -14.21
N SER A 349 0.01 -14.05 -13.19
CA SER A 349 -0.52 -14.87 -12.09
C SER A 349 -1.61 -14.13 -11.32
N LEU A 350 -2.43 -14.87 -10.56
CA LEU A 350 -3.43 -14.21 -9.71
C LEU A 350 -2.77 -13.26 -8.68
N ASP A 351 -1.62 -13.65 -8.13
CA ASP A 351 -0.83 -12.81 -7.22
C ASP A 351 -0.40 -11.50 -7.89
N ALA A 352 0.08 -11.57 -9.14
CA ALA A 352 0.47 -10.40 -9.91
C ALA A 352 -0.72 -9.47 -10.21
N VAL A 353 -1.88 -10.05 -10.53
CA VAL A 353 -3.13 -9.29 -10.74
C VAL A 353 -3.57 -8.61 -9.45
N LEU A 354 -3.52 -9.27 -8.29
CA LEU A 354 -3.89 -8.65 -7.01
C LEU A 354 -2.92 -7.53 -6.60
N CYS A 355 -1.62 -7.77 -6.76
CA CYS A 355 -0.55 -6.87 -6.36
C CYS A 355 -0.25 -5.76 -7.39
N HIS A 356 -1.05 -5.62 -8.45
CA HIS A 356 -0.80 -4.61 -9.49
C HIS A 356 -0.89 -3.17 -8.95
N THR A 357 -0.05 -2.24 -9.42
CA THR A 357 -0.27 -0.80 -9.18
C THR A 357 -1.42 -0.30 -10.07
N PRO A 358 -2.47 0.33 -9.53
CA PRO A 358 -3.48 0.98 -10.37
C PRO A 358 -2.84 2.07 -11.23
N ARG A 359 -3.28 2.20 -12.49
CA ARG A 359 -2.90 3.36 -13.31
C ARG A 359 -3.56 4.62 -12.76
N ASP A 360 -2.79 5.68 -12.60
CA ASP A 360 -3.34 6.99 -12.25
C ASP A 360 -4.29 7.49 -13.34
N ARG A 361 -5.59 7.65 -13.01
CA ARG A 361 -6.59 8.21 -13.94
C ARG A 361 -6.25 9.64 -14.39
N LYS A 362 -5.40 10.36 -13.65
CA LYS A 362 -5.10 11.79 -13.86
C LYS A 362 -3.87 12.08 -14.74
N SER A 363 -3.23 11.09 -15.37
CA SER A 363 -2.11 11.36 -16.30
C SER A 363 -2.49 12.30 -17.46
N HIS A 364 -3.78 12.42 -17.82
CA HIS A 364 -4.26 13.35 -18.83
C HIS A 364 -4.26 14.82 -18.41
N THR A 365 -4.37 15.15 -17.11
CA THR A 365 -4.45 16.56 -16.67
C THR A 365 -3.08 17.25 -16.69
N LEU A 366 -1.99 16.50 -16.46
CA LEU A 366 -0.62 17.02 -16.58
C LEU A 366 -0.20 17.33 -18.02
N LEU A 367 -0.87 16.77 -19.03
CA LEU A 367 -0.65 17.16 -20.42
C LEU A 367 -1.28 18.53 -20.74
N LEU A 368 -2.36 18.92 -20.06
CA LEU A 368 -3.03 20.21 -20.29
C LEU A 368 -2.32 21.37 -19.59
N ASN A 369 -1.72 21.17 -18.41
CA ASN A 369 -1.01 22.23 -17.69
C ASN A 369 0.46 22.42 -18.12
N LYS A 370 0.89 21.81 -19.24
CA LYS A 370 2.32 21.69 -19.59
C LYS A 370 2.98 22.89 -20.26
N ARG A 371 2.37 24.08 -20.27
CA ARG A 371 2.95 25.27 -20.93
C ARG A 371 2.94 26.53 -20.06
N MET A 372 3.38 26.42 -18.80
CA MET A 372 3.67 27.62 -18.01
C MET A 372 5.11 27.76 -17.54
N VAL A 373 5.99 26.74 -17.66
CA VAL A 373 7.35 26.80 -17.10
C VAL A 373 8.40 26.27 -18.09
N SER A 374 9.49 27.02 -18.28
CA SER A 374 10.65 26.63 -19.10
C SER A 374 11.42 25.46 -18.48
N ARG A 375 11.79 24.45 -19.28
CA ARG A 375 12.60 23.30 -18.83
C ARG A 375 14.06 23.64 -18.52
N ARG A 376 14.60 24.71 -19.13
CA ARG A 376 16.00 25.11 -18.95
C ARG A 376 16.21 25.97 -17.71
N THR A 377 15.24 26.82 -17.39
CA THR A 377 15.35 27.83 -16.33
C THR A 377 14.37 27.63 -15.17
N PHE A 378 13.37 26.73 -15.32
CA PHE A 378 12.30 26.48 -14.36
C PHE A 378 11.52 27.75 -13.90
N GLN A 379 11.53 28.81 -14.73
CA GLN A 379 10.76 30.03 -14.51
C GLN A 379 9.45 30.07 -15.31
N PRO A 380 8.42 30.83 -14.85
CA PRO A 380 7.17 31.03 -15.58
C PRO A 380 7.39 31.72 -16.92
N LEU A 381 6.80 31.21 -18.01
CA LEU A 381 6.98 31.74 -19.37
C LEU A 381 6.51 33.20 -19.54
N SER A 382 5.71 33.74 -18.61
CA SER A 382 5.27 35.14 -18.65
C SER A 382 6.39 36.15 -18.33
N GLN A 383 7.48 35.73 -17.67
CA GLN A 383 8.61 36.63 -17.39
C GLN A 383 9.60 36.73 -18.55
N SER A 384 9.67 35.71 -19.43
CA SER A 384 10.57 35.69 -20.57
C SER A 384 10.13 36.57 -21.76
N LEU A 385 8.89 37.08 -21.78
CA LEU A 385 8.38 37.91 -22.88
C LEU A 385 8.64 39.41 -22.71
N LEU A 386 9.21 39.87 -21.58
CA LEU A 386 9.55 41.27 -21.34
C LEU A 386 11.06 41.55 -21.42
N ALA A 387 11.81 40.66 -22.09
CA ALA A 387 13.24 40.80 -22.30
C ALA A 387 13.59 40.62 -23.79
N GLU A 388 12.93 41.39 -24.64
CA GLU A 388 13.41 41.89 -25.95
C GLU A 388 12.99 43.36 -26.03
#